data_AF-A0A7W1E4I3-F1
#
_entry.id   AF-A0A7W1E4I3-F1
#
_cell.length_a   1.000
_cell.length_b   1.000
_cell.length_c   1.000
_cell.angle_alpha   90.00
_cell.angle_beta   90.00
_cell.angle_gamma   90.00
#
_symmetry.space_group_name_H-M   'P 1'
#
loop_
_entity.id
_entity.type
_entity.pdbx_description
1 polymer ?
#
loop_
_entity_poly.entity_id
_entity_poly.type
_entity_poly.pdbx_seq_one_letter_code
_entity_poly.pdbx_strand_id
1 'polypeptide(L)' 'MAESVYTVVELIGTSTESWEKAAAAAVTTASQSLRDLRVAEVVELDLQLENGKV' A
#
# COMPACT_ATOMS: atom_id res chain seq x y z
N MET A 1 13.98 7.97 25.88
CA MET A 1 13.86 7.78 24.42
C MET A 1 13.74 9.16 23.82
N ALA A 2 14.55 9.50 22.81
CA ALA A 2 14.43 10.80 22.14
C ALA A 2 13.16 10.80 21.28
N GLU A 3 12.49 11.95 21.20
CA GLU A 3 11.34 12.14 20.32
C GLU A 3 11.77 11.98 18.85
N SER A 4 10.94 11.33 18.02
CA SER A 4 11.24 11.09 16.60
C SER A 4 10.06 11.47 15.74
N VAL A 5 10.33 12.15 14.62
CA VAL A 5 9.33 12.45 13.59
C VAL A 5 9.49 11.46 12.44
N TYR A 6 8.38 11.02 11.85
CA TYR A 6 8.38 10.20 10.64
C TYR A 6 7.27 10.65 9.70
N THR A 7 7.49 10.40 8.41
CA THR A 7 6.51 10.70 7.37
C THR A 7 5.52 9.55 7.24
N VAL A 8 4.24 9.89 7.19
CA VAL A 8 3.18 8.97 6.78
C VAL A 8 2.78 9.32 5.35
N VAL A 9 2.73 8.31 4.49
CA VAL A 9 2.23 8.42 3.11
C VAL A 9 1.21 7.33 2.87
N GLU A 10 0.22 7.61 2.02
CA GLU A 10 -0.79 6.64 1.61
C GLU A 10 -0.44 6.09 0.23
N LEU A 11 -0.55 4.77 0.07
CA LEU A 11 -0.21 4.07 -1.17
C LEU A 11 -1.42 3.25 -1.61
N ILE A 12 -1.72 3.31 -2.91
CA ILE A 12 -2.77 2.49 -3.53
C ILE A 12 -2.09 1.44 -4.40
N GLY A 13 -2.28 0.18 -4.05
CA GLY A 13 -1.85 -0.97 -4.84
C GLY A 13 -3.06 -1.69 -5.41
N THR A 14 -2.93 -2.23 -6.61
CA THR A 14 -3.99 -3.04 -7.23
C THR A 14 -3.43 -4.38 -7.68
N SER A 15 -4.28 -5.41 -7.67
CA SER A 15 -3.96 -6.72 -8.21
C SER A 15 -5.23 -7.45 -8.61
N THR A 16 -5.16 -8.20 -9.70
CA THR A 16 -6.22 -9.11 -10.14
C THR A 16 -6.19 -10.45 -9.40
N GLU A 17 -5.21 -10.68 -8.52
CA GLU A 17 -5.02 -11.98 -7.84
C GLU A 17 -5.41 -11.95 -6.37
N SER A 18 -4.89 -11.01 -5.58
CA SER A 18 -5.24 -10.87 -4.16
C SER A 18 -4.86 -9.51 -3.60
N TRP A 19 -5.45 -9.15 -2.46
CA TRP A 19 -5.09 -7.94 -1.73
C TRP A 19 -3.66 -7.96 -1.18
N GLU A 20 -3.15 -9.12 -0.76
CA GLU A 20 -1.76 -9.27 -0.30
C GLU A 20 -0.77 -8.97 -1.42
N LYS A 21 -1.08 -9.43 -2.66
CA LYS A 21 -0.26 -9.11 -3.83
C LYS A 21 -0.33 -7.62 -4.16
N ALA A 22 -1.51 -7.01 -4.06
CA ALA A 22 -1.70 -5.57 -4.27
C ALA A 22 -0.86 -4.73 -3.27
N ALA A 23 -0.93 -5.08 -1.98
CA ALA A 23 -0.15 -4.42 -0.92
C ALA A 23 1.37 -4.60 -1.14
N ALA A 24 1.83 -5.81 -1.45
CA ALA A 24 3.23 -6.09 -1.74
C ALA A 24 3.74 -5.31 -2.97
N ALA A 25 2.92 -5.17 -4.01
CA ALA A 25 3.24 -4.40 -5.21
C ALA A 25 3.37 -2.89 -4.91
N ALA A 26 2.46 -2.34 -4.10
CA ALA A 26 2.53 -0.94 -3.66
C ALA A 26 3.82 -0.66 -2.89
N VAL A 27 4.15 -1.49 -1.89
CA VAL A 27 5.37 -1.34 -1.08
C VAL A 27 6.63 -1.50 -1.94
N THR A 28 6.66 -2.51 -2.83
CA THR A 28 7.80 -2.76 -3.72
C THR A 28 8.06 -1.56 -4.62
N THR A 29 7.01 -1.02 -5.25
CA THR A 29 7.10 0.17 -6.11
C THR A 29 7.59 1.38 -5.32
N ALA A 30 6.98 1.65 -4.16
CA ALA A 30 7.36 2.77 -3.31
C ALA A 30 8.81 2.69 -2.83
N SER A 31 9.33 1.48 -2.56
CA SER A 31 10.71 1.28 -2.09
C SER A 31 11.79 1.71 -3.08
N GLN A 32 11.45 1.86 -4.36
CA GLN A 32 12.40 2.30 -5.38
C GLN A 32 12.82 3.77 -5.16
N SER A 33 11.87 4.62 -4.74
CA SER A 33 12.08 6.06 -4.58
C SER A 33 12.07 6.51 -3.12
N LEU A 34 11.25 5.91 -2.27
CA LEU A 34 11.18 6.22 -0.85
C LEU A 34 12.27 5.47 -0.08
N ARG A 35 12.76 6.11 0.98
CA ARG A 35 13.74 5.53 1.92
C ARG A 35 13.08 5.34 3.26
N ASP A 36 13.64 4.45 4.07
CA ASP A 36 13.17 4.19 5.43
C ASP A 36 11.70 3.75 5.54
N LEU A 37 11.21 2.96 4.56
CA LEU A 37 9.94 2.26 4.70
C LEU A 37 10.07 1.17 5.78
N ARG A 38 9.31 1.31 6.87
CA ARG A 38 9.45 0.46 8.08
C ARG A 38 8.20 -0.36 8.37
N VAL A 39 7.03 0.23 8.16
CA VAL A 39 5.72 -0.35 8.47
C VAL A 39 4.77 0.07 7.36
N ALA A 40 3.95 -0.87 6.91
CA ALA A 40 2.80 -0.62 6.05
C ALA A 40 1.57 -1.22 6.74
N GLU A 41 0.47 -0.48 6.74
CA GLU A 41 -0.81 -0.87 7.32
C GLU A 41 -1.88 -0.72 6.24
N VAL A 42 -2.86 -1.64 6.22
CA VAL A 42 -4.02 -1.52 5.34
C VAL A 42 -5.01 -0.57 5.99
N VAL A 43 -5.24 0.58 5.35
CA VAL A 43 -6.21 1.59 5.81
C VAL A 43 -7.60 1.33 5.23
N GLU A 44 -7.65 0.98 3.93
CA GLU A 44 -8.89 0.73 3.21
C GLU A 44 -8.69 -0.43 2.20
N LEU A 45 -9.78 -1.17 1.95
CA LEU A 45 -9.86 -2.18 0.90
C LEU A 45 -11.08 -1.88 0.05
N ASP A 46 -10.86 -1.75 -1.25
CA ASP A 46 -11.90 -1.56 -2.25
C ASP A 46 -11.89 -2.69 -3.29
N LEU A 47 -12.93 -2.70 -4.12
CA LEU A 47 -13.11 -3.63 -5.21
C LEU A 47 -13.47 -2.85 -6.47
N GLN A 48 -12.77 -3.15 -7.56
CA GLN A 48 -13.14 -2.62 -8.86
C GLN A 48 -14.42 -3.31 -9.33
N LEU A 49 -15.40 -2.53 -9.78
CA LEU A 49 -16.64 -3.04 -10.35
C LEU A 49 -16.67 -2.78 -11.85
N GLU A 50 -16.87 -3.83 -12.64
CA GLU A 50 -17.14 -3.74 -14.07
C GLU A 50 -18.48 -4.42 -14.40
N ASN A 51 -19.44 -3.63 -14.88
CA ASN A 51 -20.79 -4.11 -15.21
C ASN A 51 -21.48 -4.87 -14.05
N GLY A 52 -21.27 -4.41 -12.82
CA GLY A 52 -21.82 -5.02 -11.61
C GLY A 52 -21.09 -6.29 -11.15
N LYS A 53 -19.91 -6.58 -11.70
CA LYS A 53 -19.05 -7.70 -11.29
C LYS A 53 -17.75 -7.19 -10.68
N VAL A 54 -17.25 -7.93 -9.69
CA VAL A 54 -15.92 -7.77 -9.10
C VAL A 54 -14.92 -8.58 -9.93
#